data_AF-A0A9P9MIE8-F1
#
_entry.id   AF-A0A9P9MIE8-F1
#
_cell.length_a   1.000
_cell.length_b   1.000
_cell.length_c   1.000
_cell.angle_alpha   90.00
_cell.angle_beta   90.00
_cell.angle_gamma   90.00
#
_symmetry.space_group_name_H-M   'P 1'
#
loop_
_entity.id
_entity.type
_entity.pdbx_description
1 polymer ?
#
loop_
_entity_poly.entity_id
_entity_poly.type
_entity_poly.pdbx_seq_one_letter_code
_entity_poly.pdbx_strand_id
1 'polypeptide(L)'
;MPQFRYSGVVPPEDELHQIIEAPAPGKFGDTHSIAPTQVPVTITNPGPTRQILVPQYGPNVTGTAGYNPAKDCGGNFMSSKFQPNNNCYAYGCDFASNSFAQPGRMHGNLITASTLNGPSVQEFAEKDGLINVGTTIDQVKAFATKRQAEKGTAGHFVALMISLAEKSWSGDYHWARCDDPVNFASWSQKDGGDSVTNFDFAGNPITDPSKANWAVNQGPQSDKTDMIIEYKFFTFMFVPHGIVSIV
;
A
#
# COMPACT_ATOMS: atom_id res chain seq x y z
N MET A 1 -11.08 23.14 -2.39
CA MET A 1 -11.10 22.16 -1.28
C MET A 1 -9.99 21.17 -1.57
N PRO A 2 -9.21 20.70 -0.57
CA PRO A 2 -8.26 19.62 -0.78
C PRO A 2 -8.99 18.40 -1.35
N GLN A 3 -8.41 17.72 -2.33
CA GLN A 3 -8.94 16.46 -2.83
C GLN A 3 -8.77 15.42 -1.70
N PHE A 4 -9.66 14.43 -1.65
CA PHE A 4 -9.59 13.41 -0.61
C PHE A 4 -8.35 12.54 -0.83
N ARG A 5 -7.67 12.17 0.25
CA ARG A 5 -6.51 11.29 0.20
C ARG A 5 -6.96 9.89 -0.21
N TYR A 6 -6.50 9.42 -1.35
CA TYR A 6 -6.66 8.03 -1.79
C TYR A 6 -5.44 7.24 -1.29
N SER A 7 -5.63 6.14 -0.57
CA SER A 7 -4.57 5.14 -0.40
C SER A 7 -4.17 4.62 -1.79
N GLY A 8 -2.86 4.54 -2.02
CA GLY A 8 -2.40 4.08 -3.32
C GLY A 8 -2.62 5.01 -4.52
N VAL A 9 -3.01 6.28 -4.32
CA VAL A 9 -2.84 7.32 -5.34
C VAL A 9 -2.41 8.58 -4.62
N VAL A 10 -1.23 9.11 -4.93
CA VAL A 10 -0.77 10.38 -4.34
C VAL A 10 -1.61 11.53 -4.92
N PRO A 11 -2.43 12.23 -4.12
CA PRO A 11 -3.18 13.38 -4.61
C PRO A 11 -2.24 14.51 -5.04
N PRO A 12 -2.57 15.29 -6.09
CA PRO A 12 -1.77 16.43 -6.53
C PRO A 12 -1.51 17.47 -5.43
N GLU A 13 -2.34 17.52 -4.39
CA GLU A 13 -2.25 18.43 -3.25
C GLU A 13 -1.73 17.80 -1.93
N ASP A 14 -1.27 16.55 -1.91
CA ASP A 14 -0.57 15.96 -0.75
C ASP A 14 0.85 16.54 -0.62
N GLU A 15 1.01 17.62 0.14
CA GLU A 15 2.28 18.34 0.33
C GLU A 15 3.42 17.45 0.86
N LEU A 16 3.12 16.32 1.49
CA LEU A 16 4.14 15.39 2.01
C LEU A 16 4.74 14.49 0.93
N HIS A 17 4.01 14.26 -0.16
CA HIS A 17 4.40 13.36 -1.24
C HIS A 17 4.48 14.05 -2.62
N GLN A 18 4.13 15.34 -2.68
CA GLN A 18 4.33 16.17 -3.86
C GLN A 18 5.80 16.44 -4.12
N ILE A 19 6.17 16.38 -5.40
CA ILE A 19 7.39 16.99 -5.90
C ILE A 19 7.06 18.44 -6.25
N ILE A 20 7.38 19.37 -5.37
CA ILE A 20 7.30 20.80 -5.68
C ILE A 20 8.68 21.24 -6.20
N GLU A 21 8.75 21.64 -7.46
CA GLU A 21 9.92 22.38 -7.95
C GLU A 21 9.96 23.74 -7.24
N ALA A 22 10.83 23.88 -6.26
CA ALA A 22 11.03 25.16 -5.60
C ALA A 22 11.60 26.17 -6.63
N PRO A 23 11.04 27.38 -6.75
CA PRO A 23 11.54 28.40 -7.69
C PRO A 23 12.98 28.83 -7.36
N ALA A 24 13.43 28.62 -6.12
CA ALA A 24 14.83 28.68 -5.70
C ALA A 24 15.02 27.94 -4.36
N PRO A 25 16.21 27.39 -4.06
CA PRO A 25 16.54 26.85 -2.75
C PRO A 25 16.32 27.88 -1.62
N GLY A 26 15.70 27.49 -0.51
CA GLY A 26 15.57 28.34 0.70
C GLY A 26 14.43 29.36 0.73
N LYS A 27 13.47 29.31 -0.21
CA LYS A 27 12.31 30.22 -0.24
C LYS A 27 11.19 29.89 0.77
N PHE A 28 11.24 28.73 1.42
CA PHE A 28 10.36 28.38 2.53
C PHE A 28 11.16 28.55 3.83
N GLY A 29 10.81 29.58 4.61
CA GLY A 29 11.67 30.24 5.58
C GLY A 29 12.25 29.40 6.72
N ASP A 30 11.76 28.18 6.98
CA ASP A 30 12.28 27.29 8.05
C ASP A 30 12.18 25.79 7.69
N THR A 31 11.86 25.44 6.45
CA THR A 31 11.74 24.04 6.04
C THR A 31 13.07 23.50 5.51
N HIS A 32 13.70 22.62 6.26
CA HIS A 32 14.74 21.75 5.73
C HIS A 32 14.11 20.74 4.78
N SER A 33 14.00 21.09 3.49
CA SER A 33 13.65 20.12 2.45
C SER A 33 14.87 19.24 2.20
N ILE A 34 14.90 18.04 2.78
CA ILE A 34 15.85 17.02 2.33
C ILE A 34 15.32 16.60 0.96
N ALA A 35 15.97 17.08 -0.10
CA ALA A 35 15.61 16.70 -1.45
C ALA A 35 15.64 15.17 -1.56
N PRO A 36 14.54 14.51 -1.99
CA PRO A 36 14.52 13.07 -2.13
C PRO A 36 15.51 12.65 -3.22
N THR A 37 15.98 11.41 -3.14
CA THR A 37 16.60 10.77 -4.31
C THR A 37 15.50 10.53 -5.34
N GLN A 38 15.76 10.88 -6.60
CA GLN A 38 14.80 10.66 -7.69
C GLN A 38 15.10 9.31 -8.34
N VAL A 39 14.16 8.37 -8.24
CA VAL A 39 14.25 7.05 -8.88
C VAL A 39 13.57 7.13 -10.25
N PRO A 40 14.33 7.03 -11.37
CA PRO A 40 13.73 7.05 -12.70
C PRO A 40 12.99 5.73 -12.98
N VAL A 41 11.73 5.84 -13.38
CA VAL A 41 10.86 4.70 -13.69
C VAL A 41 10.26 4.88 -15.06
N THR A 42 10.40 3.88 -15.92
CA THR A 42 9.80 3.88 -17.26
C THR A 42 8.38 3.34 -17.18
N ILE A 43 7.38 4.21 -17.33
CA ILE A 43 5.97 3.84 -17.41
C ILE A 43 5.63 3.48 -18.85
N THR A 44 5.14 2.27 -19.07
CA THR A 44 4.65 1.77 -20.36
C THR A 44 3.13 1.60 -20.39
N ASN A 45 2.51 1.48 -19.22
CA ASN A 45 1.09 1.27 -19.03
C ASN A 45 0.54 2.23 -17.96
N PRO A 46 -0.47 3.08 -18.26
CA PRO A 46 -1.03 3.33 -19.57
C PRO A 46 -0.03 4.07 -20.47
N GLY A 47 -0.10 3.78 -21.77
CA GLY A 47 0.70 4.47 -22.78
C GLY A 47 0.35 5.97 -22.90
N PRO A 48 1.19 6.76 -23.58
CA PRO A 48 2.46 6.39 -24.21
C PRO A 48 3.59 6.13 -23.19
N THR A 49 4.65 5.44 -23.64
CA THR A 49 5.83 5.18 -22.82
C THR A 49 6.51 6.48 -22.44
N ARG A 50 6.80 6.68 -21.16
CA ARG A 50 7.46 7.87 -20.62
C ARG A 50 8.23 7.55 -19.35
N GLN A 51 9.26 8.34 -19.06
CA GLN A 51 9.95 8.26 -17.78
C GLN A 51 9.29 9.19 -16.77
N ILE A 52 9.05 8.70 -15.56
CA ILE A 52 8.69 9.50 -14.40
C ILE A 52 9.83 9.46 -13.38
N LEU A 53 9.90 10.47 -12.53
CA LEU A 53 10.81 10.51 -11.40
C LEU A 53 10.01 10.25 -10.12
N VAL A 54 10.34 9.18 -9.40
CA VAL A 54 9.69 8.81 -8.15
C VAL A 54 10.57 9.28 -6.99
N PRO A 55 10.05 10.08 -6.05
CA PRO A 55 10.83 10.55 -4.93
C PRO A 55 11.04 9.41 -3.91
N GLN A 56 12.28 9.24 -3.46
CA GLN A 56 12.69 8.29 -2.44
C GLN A 56 13.39 9.02 -1.29
N TYR A 57 12.84 8.90 -0.08
CA TYR A 57 13.23 9.67 1.11
C TYR A 57 14.14 8.88 2.07
N GLY A 58 14.56 7.69 1.69
CA GLY A 58 15.46 6.83 2.47
C GLY A 58 15.86 5.56 1.71
N PRO A 59 16.89 4.83 2.16
CA PRO A 59 17.30 3.58 1.54
C PRO A 59 16.20 2.51 1.67
N ASN A 60 16.13 1.58 0.72
CA ASN A 60 15.26 0.42 0.82
C ASN A 60 15.60 -0.40 2.07
N VAL A 61 14.59 -0.78 2.84
CA VAL A 61 14.75 -1.70 3.98
C VAL A 61 13.74 -2.83 3.83
N THR A 62 14.24 -4.04 3.66
CA THR A 62 13.42 -5.26 3.72
C THR A 62 13.20 -5.63 5.17
N GLY A 63 11.97 -6.04 5.49
CA GLY A 63 11.64 -6.50 6.82
C GLY A 63 12.12 -7.92 7.09
N THR A 64 11.65 -8.46 8.20
CA THR A 64 11.93 -9.81 8.65
C THR A 64 10.62 -10.43 9.07
N ALA A 65 10.46 -11.74 8.88
CA ALA A 65 9.20 -12.41 9.17
C ALA A 65 8.65 -12.16 10.59
N GLY A 66 7.32 -12.01 10.68
CA GLY A 66 6.57 -11.83 11.93
C GLY A 66 6.02 -10.40 12.10
N TYR A 67 5.05 -10.23 13.01
CA TYR A 67 4.52 -8.90 13.34
C TYR A 67 5.34 -8.22 14.41
N ASN A 68 6.06 -7.17 14.02
CA ASN A 68 6.80 -6.34 14.95
C ASN A 68 6.87 -4.90 14.43
N PRO A 69 5.74 -4.17 14.35
CA PRO A 69 5.68 -2.89 13.66
C PRO A 69 6.72 -1.87 14.14
N ALA A 70 7.11 -1.92 15.41
CA ALA A 70 8.15 -1.07 15.98
C ALA A 70 9.56 -1.32 15.40
N LYS A 71 9.82 -2.51 14.86
CA LYS A 71 11.13 -2.93 14.30
C LYS A 71 11.06 -3.34 12.83
N ASP A 72 9.88 -3.65 12.31
CA ASP A 72 9.67 -4.05 10.92
C ASP A 72 10.27 -2.99 9.99
N CYS A 73 11.08 -3.45 9.03
CA CYS A 73 11.86 -2.61 8.13
C CYS A 73 12.66 -1.51 8.87
N GLY A 74 13.26 -1.83 10.01
CA GLY A 74 14.03 -0.86 10.82
C GLY A 74 13.16 0.17 11.54
N GLY A 75 11.86 -0.09 11.70
CA GLY A 75 10.89 0.84 12.28
C GLY A 75 10.38 1.89 11.28
N ASN A 76 10.66 1.74 9.97
CA ASN A 76 10.29 2.71 8.96
C ASN A 76 8.76 2.90 8.81
N PHE A 77 7.96 1.91 9.19
CA PHE A 77 6.49 2.01 9.17
C PHE A 77 5.91 2.81 10.35
N MET A 78 6.70 3.04 11.41
CA MET A 78 6.27 3.73 12.63
C MET A 78 7.06 5.02 12.92
N SER A 79 8.21 5.21 12.28
CA SER A 79 9.03 6.41 12.42
C SER A 79 8.38 7.59 11.71
N SER A 80 8.16 8.71 12.42
CA SER A 80 7.62 9.94 11.81
C SER A 80 8.40 10.43 10.59
N LYS A 81 9.69 10.07 10.46
CA LYS A 81 10.52 10.42 9.31
C LYS A 81 10.18 9.63 8.03
N PHE A 82 9.80 8.36 8.18
CA PHE A 82 9.67 7.41 7.07
C PHE A 82 8.25 6.90 6.88
N GLN A 83 7.44 6.95 7.93
CA GLN A 83 6.06 6.47 7.97
C GLN A 83 5.15 7.08 6.90
N PRO A 84 5.23 8.40 6.58
CA PRO A 84 4.42 8.96 5.50
C PRO A 84 4.74 8.27 4.16
N ASN A 85 6.02 8.00 3.92
CA ASN A 85 6.57 7.52 2.64
C ASN A 85 6.44 6.01 2.44
N ASN A 86 5.86 5.27 3.38
CA ASN A 86 5.70 3.82 3.29
C ASN A 86 4.23 3.51 3.58
N ASN A 87 3.42 3.34 2.54
CA ASN A 87 1.97 3.15 2.65
C ASN A 87 1.56 1.70 2.97
N CYS A 88 0.25 1.43 2.90
CA CYS A 88 -0.34 0.09 3.07
C CYS A 88 0.33 -0.98 2.20
N TYR A 89 0.73 -0.64 0.97
CA TYR A 89 1.33 -1.59 0.05
C TYR A 89 2.77 -1.92 0.42
N ALA A 90 3.58 -0.91 0.75
CA ALA A 90 4.93 -1.11 1.28
C ALA A 90 4.92 -1.94 2.58
N TYR A 91 3.97 -1.64 3.48
CA TYR A 91 3.75 -2.41 4.70
C TYR A 91 3.34 -3.86 4.40
N GLY A 92 2.35 -4.05 3.52
CA GLY A 92 1.89 -5.36 3.08
C GLY A 92 3.00 -6.19 2.45
N CYS A 93 3.91 -5.56 1.70
CA CYS A 93 5.07 -6.24 1.11
C CYS A 93 6.21 -6.50 2.12
N ASP A 94 6.12 -5.99 3.35
CA ASP A 94 7.20 -5.95 4.33
C ASP A 94 8.51 -5.39 3.72
N PHE A 95 8.36 -4.30 2.97
CA PHE A 95 9.44 -3.63 2.26
C PHE A 95 9.25 -2.12 2.31
N ALA A 96 10.06 -1.43 3.12
CA ALA A 96 10.08 0.02 3.19
C ALA A 96 10.92 0.60 2.06
N SER A 97 10.28 0.90 0.92
CA SER A 97 10.93 1.57 -0.22
C SER A 97 11.20 3.06 0.02
N ASN A 98 10.51 3.66 1.00
CA ASN A 98 10.52 5.09 1.31
C ASN A 98 10.14 5.98 0.12
N SER A 99 9.24 5.50 -0.74
CA SER A 99 8.86 6.16 -2.00
C SER A 99 7.36 6.17 -2.29
N PHE A 100 6.55 5.82 -1.28
CA PHE A 100 5.10 5.66 -1.36
C PHE A 100 4.69 4.65 -2.45
N ALA A 101 5.14 3.40 -2.26
CA ALA A 101 5.10 2.37 -3.28
C ALA A 101 3.72 2.12 -3.89
N GLN A 102 3.72 1.87 -5.20
CA GLN A 102 2.53 1.63 -5.99
C GLN A 102 2.65 0.28 -6.71
N PRO A 103 1.63 -0.60 -6.66
CA PRO A 103 1.62 -1.86 -7.39
C PRO A 103 2.00 -1.67 -8.86
N GLY A 104 3.01 -2.41 -9.30
CA GLY A 104 3.51 -2.47 -10.67
C GLY A 104 4.27 -1.24 -11.14
N ARG A 105 4.42 -0.18 -10.33
CA ARG A 105 5.07 1.07 -10.76
C ARG A 105 6.50 0.84 -11.17
N MET A 106 7.25 0.07 -10.39
CA MET A 106 8.64 -0.29 -10.70
C MET A 106 8.76 -1.05 -12.03
N HIS A 107 7.69 -1.72 -12.46
CA HIS A 107 7.61 -2.50 -13.71
C HIS A 107 6.80 -1.81 -14.81
N GLY A 108 6.64 -0.49 -14.71
CA GLY A 108 6.09 0.36 -15.77
C GLY A 108 4.56 0.41 -15.82
N ASN A 109 3.88 -0.02 -14.77
CA ASN A 109 2.43 0.06 -14.64
C ASN A 109 2.04 1.15 -13.65
N LEU A 110 1.30 2.15 -14.10
CA LEU A 110 0.82 3.24 -13.28
C LEU A 110 -0.67 3.06 -13.03
N ILE A 111 -1.05 2.99 -11.76
CA ILE A 111 -2.44 3.08 -11.34
C ILE A 111 -2.92 4.51 -11.57
N THR A 112 -4.07 4.62 -12.23
CA THR A 112 -4.79 5.85 -12.55
C THR A 112 -6.24 5.69 -12.11
N ALA A 113 -6.98 6.79 -12.00
CA ALA A 113 -8.43 6.73 -11.72
C ALA A 113 -9.20 5.79 -12.68
N SER A 114 -8.74 5.66 -13.93
CA SER A 114 -9.36 4.77 -14.93
C SER A 114 -8.97 3.30 -14.79
N THR A 115 -7.87 2.98 -14.11
CA THR A 115 -7.35 1.62 -13.94
C THR A 115 -7.50 1.09 -12.51
N LEU A 116 -7.94 1.95 -11.58
CA LEU A 116 -8.14 1.64 -10.18
C LEU A 116 -9.33 0.69 -9.97
N ASN A 117 -9.04 -0.61 -10.07
CA ASN A 117 -9.95 -1.72 -9.84
C ASN A 117 -9.17 -2.95 -9.37
N GLY A 118 -9.86 -3.93 -8.80
CA GLY A 118 -9.24 -5.15 -8.27
C GLY A 118 -8.36 -5.89 -9.26
N PRO A 119 -8.85 -6.22 -10.48
CA PRO A 119 -8.04 -6.91 -11.48
C PRO A 119 -6.73 -6.20 -11.83
N SER A 120 -6.74 -4.89 -12.09
CA SER A 120 -5.51 -4.15 -12.42
C SER A 120 -4.54 -4.12 -11.24
N VAL A 121 -5.04 -3.83 -10.03
CA VAL A 121 -4.18 -3.73 -8.82
C VAL A 121 -3.54 -5.08 -8.51
N GLN A 122 -4.30 -6.17 -8.62
CA GLN A 122 -3.78 -7.53 -8.49
C GLN A 122 -2.72 -7.82 -9.57
N GLU A 123 -3.04 -7.60 -10.85
CA GLU A 123 -2.11 -7.88 -11.95
C GLU A 123 -0.79 -7.11 -11.78
N PHE A 124 -0.87 -5.85 -11.38
CA PHE A 124 0.29 -5.00 -11.17
C PHE A 124 1.11 -5.44 -9.95
N ALA A 125 0.46 -5.85 -8.87
CA ALA A 125 1.15 -6.45 -7.73
C ALA A 125 1.82 -7.78 -8.09
N GLU A 126 1.26 -8.57 -9.01
CA GLU A 126 1.91 -9.77 -9.55
C GLU A 126 3.18 -9.43 -10.34
N LYS A 127 3.23 -8.27 -11.03
CA LYS A 127 4.47 -7.80 -11.68
C LYS A 127 5.57 -7.47 -10.68
N ASP A 128 5.20 -6.94 -9.51
CA ASP A 128 6.15 -6.68 -8.41
C ASP A 128 6.61 -7.97 -7.69
N GLY A 129 6.02 -9.13 -8.02
CA GLY A 129 6.44 -10.44 -7.52
C GLY A 129 5.48 -11.12 -6.54
N LEU A 130 4.31 -10.53 -6.28
CA LEU A 130 3.26 -11.20 -5.49
C LEU A 130 2.63 -12.33 -6.29
N ILE A 131 2.02 -13.29 -5.60
CA ILE A 131 1.36 -14.45 -6.21
C ILE A 131 -0.11 -14.42 -5.80
N ASN A 132 -1.04 -14.38 -6.74
CA ASN A 132 -2.46 -14.49 -6.41
C ASN A 132 -2.78 -15.87 -5.78
N VAL A 133 -3.54 -15.87 -4.69
CA VAL A 133 -3.85 -17.08 -3.91
C VAL A 133 -5.32 -17.46 -4.04
N GLY A 134 -6.22 -16.47 -4.03
CA GLY A 134 -7.66 -16.69 -4.11
C GLY A 134 -8.45 -15.87 -3.11
N THR A 135 -9.74 -16.16 -2.96
CA THR A 135 -10.69 -15.30 -2.25
C THR A 135 -11.13 -15.85 -0.89
N THR A 136 -10.59 -17.00 -0.45
CA THR A 136 -10.95 -17.59 0.85
C THR A 136 -9.73 -17.96 1.70
N ILE A 137 -9.91 -17.95 3.02
CA ILE A 137 -8.89 -18.41 3.98
C ILE A 137 -8.53 -19.89 3.76
N ASP A 138 -9.46 -20.72 3.27
CA ASP A 138 -9.16 -22.12 2.95
C ASP A 138 -8.21 -22.25 1.76
N GLN A 139 -8.30 -21.36 0.77
CA GLN A 139 -7.32 -21.28 -0.33
C GLN A 139 -5.95 -20.81 0.18
N VAL A 140 -5.91 -19.87 1.12
CA VAL A 140 -4.68 -19.45 1.81
C VAL A 140 -4.01 -20.64 2.52
N LYS A 141 -4.77 -21.39 3.32
CA LYS A 141 -4.29 -22.59 4.02
C LYS A 141 -3.79 -23.67 3.06
N ALA A 142 -4.52 -23.92 1.98
CA ALA A 142 -4.13 -24.88 0.95
C ALA A 142 -2.83 -24.46 0.25
N PHE A 143 -2.70 -23.17 -0.09
CA PHE A 143 -1.48 -22.62 -0.69
C PHE A 143 -0.28 -22.73 0.25
N ALA A 144 -0.45 -22.35 1.53
CA ALA A 144 0.60 -22.46 2.55
C ALA A 144 1.08 -23.91 2.72
N THR A 145 0.15 -24.86 2.80
CA THR A 145 0.45 -26.30 2.93
C THR A 145 1.24 -26.81 1.73
N LYS A 146 0.79 -26.49 0.51
CA LYS A 146 1.49 -26.87 -0.73
C LYS A 146 2.92 -26.32 -0.75
N ARG A 147 3.06 -25.03 -0.43
CA ARG A 147 4.36 -24.34 -0.48
C ARG A 147 5.34 -24.87 0.56
N GLN A 148 4.86 -25.24 1.75
CA GLN A 148 5.68 -25.92 2.76
C GLN A 148 6.17 -27.29 2.27
N ALA A 149 5.30 -28.08 1.63
CA ALA A 149 5.67 -29.38 1.07
C ALA A 149 6.72 -29.26 -0.05
N GLU A 150 6.62 -28.21 -0.86
CA GLU A 150 7.54 -27.93 -1.98
C GLU A 150 8.83 -27.22 -1.56
N LYS A 151 9.02 -26.93 -0.25
CA LYS A 151 10.12 -26.10 0.27
C LYS A 151 10.23 -24.75 -0.46
N GLY A 152 9.10 -24.15 -0.79
CA GLY A 152 9.05 -22.85 -1.44
C GLY A 152 9.63 -21.73 -0.57
N THR A 153 9.98 -20.59 -1.18
CA THR A 153 10.53 -19.44 -0.46
C THR A 153 9.61 -19.01 0.68
N ALA A 154 10.18 -18.64 1.83
CA ALA A 154 9.43 -18.03 2.92
C ALA A 154 8.68 -16.77 2.44
N GLY A 155 7.68 -16.37 3.22
CA GLY A 155 6.86 -15.20 2.93
C GLY A 155 5.63 -15.17 3.80
N HIS A 156 4.72 -14.26 3.47
CA HIS A 156 3.49 -14.03 4.20
C HIS A 156 2.33 -13.75 3.24
N PHE A 157 1.13 -13.68 3.77
CA PHE A 157 -0.06 -13.38 2.98
C PHE A 157 -0.49 -11.93 3.17
N VAL A 158 -1.13 -11.39 2.15
CA VAL A 158 -1.80 -10.09 2.19
C VAL A 158 -3.20 -10.23 1.63
N ALA A 159 -4.10 -9.35 2.06
CA ALA A 159 -5.44 -9.21 1.52
C ALA A 159 -5.54 -7.86 0.80
N LEU A 160 -6.09 -7.88 -0.41
CA LEU A 160 -6.39 -6.69 -1.20
C LEU A 160 -7.87 -6.35 -1.02
N MET A 161 -8.14 -5.12 -0.63
CA MET A 161 -9.47 -4.52 -0.61
C MET A 161 -9.52 -3.35 -1.59
N ILE A 162 -10.65 -3.16 -2.28
CA ILE A 162 -10.83 -2.15 -3.32
C ILE A 162 -12.05 -1.30 -3.00
N SER A 163 -11.88 0.01 -3.04
CA SER A 163 -12.99 0.96 -3.10
C SER A 163 -13.05 1.53 -4.52
N LEU A 164 -14.15 1.31 -5.23
CA LEU A 164 -14.30 1.85 -6.59
C LEU A 164 -14.70 3.32 -6.52
N ALA A 165 -14.45 4.06 -7.61
CA ALA A 165 -14.87 5.45 -7.73
C ALA A 165 -16.39 5.60 -7.63
N GLU A 166 -16.87 6.48 -6.75
CA GLU A 166 -18.29 6.79 -6.57
C GLU A 166 -18.49 8.26 -6.17
N LYS A 167 -19.43 8.96 -6.82
CA LYS A 167 -19.73 10.38 -6.56
C LYS A 167 -18.47 11.27 -6.59
N SER A 168 -18.00 11.71 -5.42
CA SER A 168 -16.83 12.58 -5.18
C SER A 168 -15.56 11.80 -4.79
N TRP A 169 -15.64 10.47 -4.73
CA TRP A 169 -14.52 9.57 -4.47
C TRP A 169 -13.96 9.01 -5.78
N SER A 170 -12.64 9.09 -5.97
CA SER A 170 -11.98 8.62 -7.21
C SER A 170 -11.61 7.14 -7.19
N GLY A 171 -11.90 6.44 -6.09
CA GLY A 171 -11.51 5.07 -5.85
C GLY A 171 -10.19 4.97 -5.08
N ASP A 172 -9.89 3.76 -4.60
CA ASP A 172 -8.76 3.45 -3.73
C ASP A 172 -8.54 1.93 -3.61
N TYR A 173 -7.37 1.52 -3.15
CA TYR A 173 -7.09 0.16 -2.68
C TYR A 173 -6.40 0.16 -1.30
N HIS A 174 -6.66 -0.89 -0.54
CA HIS A 174 -6.06 -1.08 0.78
C HIS A 174 -5.50 -2.49 0.92
N TRP A 175 -4.47 -2.64 1.75
CA TRP A 175 -3.81 -3.91 2.00
C TRP A 175 -3.75 -4.23 3.48
N ALA A 176 -4.08 -5.47 3.83
CA ALA A 176 -3.84 -6.02 5.16
C ALA A 176 -2.80 -7.15 5.06
N ARG A 177 -1.88 -7.22 6.02
CA ARG A 177 -0.83 -8.23 6.13
C ARG A 177 -1.22 -9.30 7.14
N CYS A 178 -1.00 -10.57 6.80
CA CYS A 178 -1.16 -11.69 7.72
C CYS A 178 0.06 -11.76 8.63
N ASP A 179 -0.18 -11.71 9.93
CA ASP A 179 0.84 -11.70 10.98
C ASP A 179 0.96 -13.04 11.72
N ASP A 180 -0.06 -13.88 11.57
CA ASP A 180 -0.08 -15.26 12.07
C ASP A 180 0.03 -16.25 10.90
N PRO A 181 1.25 -16.71 10.55
CA PRO A 181 1.45 -17.65 9.45
C PRO A 181 0.97 -19.07 9.77
N VAL A 182 0.50 -19.34 10.99
CA VAL A 182 0.08 -20.67 11.43
C VAL A 182 -1.44 -20.80 11.36
N ASN A 183 -2.18 -19.90 12.00
CA ASN A 183 -3.64 -19.99 12.06
C ASN A 183 -4.35 -19.02 11.12
N PHE A 184 -3.63 -18.07 10.52
CA PHE A 184 -4.19 -17.01 9.68
C PHE A 184 -5.27 -16.19 10.39
N ALA A 185 -5.17 -16.10 11.72
CA ALA A 185 -6.19 -15.52 12.59
C ALA A 185 -5.82 -14.11 13.11
N SER A 186 -4.66 -13.59 12.73
CA SER A 186 -4.24 -12.22 13.05
C SER A 186 -3.69 -11.54 11.81
N TRP A 187 -4.23 -10.36 11.55
CA TRP A 187 -3.85 -9.51 10.45
C TRP A 187 -3.69 -8.07 10.94
N SER A 188 -2.91 -7.29 10.21
CA SER A 188 -2.69 -5.88 10.48
C SER A 188 -2.71 -5.07 9.20
N GLN A 189 -2.89 -3.78 9.36
CA GLN A 189 -3.01 -2.83 8.28
C GLN A 189 -2.31 -1.53 8.64
N LYS A 190 -2.10 -0.72 7.62
CA LYS A 190 -1.65 0.65 7.77
C LYS A 190 -2.43 1.53 6.83
N ASP A 191 -3.16 2.49 7.37
CA ASP A 191 -3.93 3.44 6.57
C ASP A 191 -3.05 4.60 6.13
N GLY A 192 -2.62 4.60 4.87
CA GLY A 192 -1.76 5.63 4.30
C GLY A 192 -0.56 5.98 5.19
N GLY A 193 -0.58 7.19 5.76
CA GLY A 193 0.46 7.74 6.66
C GLY A 193 0.33 7.36 8.14
N ASP A 194 -0.69 6.61 8.55
CA ASP A 194 -0.96 6.33 9.96
C ASP A 194 -0.08 5.23 10.56
N SER A 195 -0.19 4.99 11.86
CA SER A 195 0.54 3.91 12.52
C SER A 195 -0.04 2.55 12.12
N VAL A 196 0.82 1.54 12.04
CA VAL A 196 0.38 0.16 11.85
C VAL A 196 -0.54 -0.25 13.00
N THR A 197 -1.62 -0.93 12.68
CA THR A 197 -2.62 -1.41 13.64
C THR A 197 -3.14 -2.78 13.24
N ASN A 198 -3.52 -3.61 14.20
CA ASN A 198 -4.21 -4.88 13.97
C ASN A 198 -5.74 -4.76 14.10
N PHE A 199 -6.26 -3.54 14.04
CA PHE A 199 -7.69 -3.23 14.08
C PHE A 199 -8.22 -2.82 12.70
N ASP A 200 -9.45 -3.22 12.42
CA ASP A 200 -10.26 -2.76 11.29
C ASP A 200 -10.74 -1.31 11.51
N PHE A 201 -11.45 -0.72 10.55
CA PHE A 201 -11.90 0.67 10.66
C PHE A 201 -13.00 0.91 11.70
N ALA A 202 -13.56 -0.15 12.28
CA ALA A 202 -14.46 -0.07 13.43
C ALA A 202 -13.75 -0.32 14.77
N GLY A 203 -12.42 -0.52 14.78
CA GLY A 203 -11.63 -0.77 15.98
C GLY A 203 -11.65 -2.22 16.46
N ASN A 204 -12.12 -3.17 15.64
CA ASN A 204 -12.13 -4.59 15.99
C ASN A 204 -10.87 -5.31 15.48
N PRO A 205 -10.34 -6.31 16.21
CA PRO A 205 -9.21 -7.10 15.72
C PRO A 205 -9.49 -7.75 14.36
N ILE A 206 -8.54 -7.66 13.43
CA ILE A 206 -8.69 -8.27 12.10
C ILE A 206 -8.30 -9.75 12.17
N THR A 207 -9.31 -10.62 12.19
CA THR A 207 -9.11 -12.08 12.19
C THR A 207 -9.30 -12.71 10.81
N ASP A 208 -10.13 -12.08 9.96
CA ASP A 208 -10.37 -12.46 8.57
C ASP A 208 -10.64 -11.17 7.77
N PRO A 209 -9.68 -10.70 6.94
CA PRO A 209 -9.85 -9.49 6.15
C PRO A 209 -11.05 -9.51 5.21
N SER A 210 -11.53 -10.68 4.79
CA SER A 210 -12.71 -10.79 3.92
C SER A 210 -14.03 -10.47 4.62
N LYS A 211 -14.00 -10.40 5.97
CA LYS A 211 -15.18 -10.15 6.83
C LYS A 211 -15.02 -8.94 7.74
N ALA A 212 -13.84 -8.34 7.79
CA ALA A 212 -13.55 -7.20 8.64
C ALA A 212 -14.25 -5.92 8.14
N ASN A 213 -14.41 -4.94 9.02
CA ASN A 213 -15.00 -3.66 8.65
C ASN A 213 -13.97 -2.76 7.98
N TRP A 214 -14.16 -2.55 6.67
CA TRP A 214 -13.38 -1.61 5.88
C TRP A 214 -14.21 -0.40 5.41
N ALA A 215 -15.19 0.02 6.21
CA ALA A 215 -15.93 1.24 5.97
C ALA A 215 -15.38 2.38 6.85
N VAL A 216 -15.01 3.48 6.21
CA VAL A 216 -14.49 4.68 6.87
C VAL A 216 -15.39 5.87 6.57
N ASN A 217 -15.72 6.66 7.60
CA ASN A 217 -16.37 7.95 7.43
C ASN A 217 -15.27 9.02 7.29
N GLN A 218 -15.13 9.58 6.09
CA GLN A 218 -14.18 10.65 5.79
C GLN A 218 -14.68 12.04 6.21
N GLY A 219 -15.82 12.09 6.90
CA GLY A 219 -16.45 13.31 7.39
C GLY A 219 -17.33 13.99 6.35
N PRO A 220 -17.81 15.20 6.68
CA PRO A 220 -18.83 15.88 5.90
C PRO A 220 -18.28 16.43 4.58
N GLN A 221 -19.05 16.26 3.53
CA GLN A 221 -18.86 16.90 2.23
C GLN A 221 -19.40 18.34 2.23
N SER A 222 -19.18 19.08 1.13
CA SER A 222 -19.68 20.44 0.97
C SER A 222 -21.21 20.58 1.06
N ASP A 223 -21.94 19.51 0.77
CA ASP A 223 -23.40 19.44 0.91
C ASP A 223 -23.88 19.01 2.30
N LYS A 224 -22.94 18.87 3.25
CA LYS A 224 -23.16 18.43 4.65
C LYS A 224 -23.62 16.97 4.79
N THR A 225 -23.49 16.15 3.74
CA THR A 225 -23.61 14.70 3.87
C THR A 225 -22.25 14.08 4.20
N ASP A 226 -22.23 13.03 5.01
CA ASP A 226 -20.98 12.32 5.31
C ASP A 226 -20.54 11.47 4.12
N MET A 227 -19.25 11.53 3.80
CA MET A 227 -18.64 10.64 2.83
C MET A 227 -18.24 9.33 3.49
N ILE A 228 -19.04 8.30 3.27
CA ILE A 228 -18.72 6.95 3.72
C ILE A 228 -18.09 6.20 2.55
N ILE A 229 -16.89 5.69 2.78
CA ILE A 229 -16.12 4.90 1.82
C ILE A 229 -16.06 3.48 2.32
N GLU A 230 -16.48 2.54 1.49
CA GLU A 230 -16.36 1.12 1.76
C GLU A 230 -15.30 0.52 0.83
N TYR A 231 -14.37 -0.24 1.41
CA TYR A 231 -13.48 -1.10 0.65
C TYR A 231 -14.01 -2.53 0.68
N LYS A 232 -14.17 -3.11 -0.50
CA LYS A 232 -14.63 -4.49 -0.66
C LYS A 232 -13.43 -5.40 -0.80
N PHE A 233 -13.42 -6.49 -0.04
CA PHE A 233 -12.42 -7.53 -0.21
C PHE A 233 -12.41 -8.04 -1.67
N PHE A 234 -11.21 -8.18 -2.24
CA PHE A 234 -11.02 -8.64 -3.60
C PHE A 234 -10.31 -10.00 -3.66
N THR A 235 -9.09 -10.10 -3.12
CA THR A 235 -8.32 -11.36 -3.15
C THR A 235 -7.26 -11.40 -2.05
N PHE A 236 -6.82 -12.61 -1.71
CA PHE A 236 -5.58 -12.85 -0.99
C PHE A 236 -4.43 -13.06 -1.97
N MET A 237 -3.25 -12.57 -1.60
CA MET A 237 -2.01 -12.80 -2.34
C MET A 237 -0.91 -13.23 -1.37
N PHE A 238 0.09 -13.91 -1.90
CA PHE A 238 1.29 -14.31 -1.19
C PHE A 238 2.45 -13.38 -1.59
N VAL A 239 3.21 -12.93 -0.59
CA VAL A 239 4.39 -12.07 -0.73
C VAL A 239 5.63 -12.92 -0.45
N PRO A 240 6.41 -13.31 -1.47
CA PRO A 240 7.67 -14.01 -1.24
C PRO A 240 8.72 -13.07 -0.63
N HIS A 241 9.33 -13.49 0.48
CA HIS A 241 10.34 -12.69 1.16
C HIS A 241 11.58 -12.49 0.28
N GLY A 242 12.02 -11.24 0.15
CA GLY A 242 13.26 -10.87 -0.56
C GLY A 242 13.18 -10.87 -2.08
N ILE A 243 12.01 -11.11 -2.67
CA ILE A 243 11.82 -11.15 -4.13
C ILE A 243 11.09 -9.91 -4.65
N VAL A 244 10.25 -9.28 -3.81
CA VAL A 244 9.44 -8.15 -4.24
C VAL A 244 10.29 -6.94 -4.63
N SER A 245 9.88 -6.25 -5.69
CA SER A 245 10.55 -5.08 -6.24
C SER A 245 9.53 -3.96 -6.43
N ILE A 246 9.44 -3.05 -5.46
CA ILE A 246 8.45 -1.97 -5.46
C ILE A 246 9.15 -0.61 -5.38
N VAL A 247 8.51 0.39 -5.97
CA VAL A 247 8.89 1.79 -5.86
C VAL A 247 7.67 2.64 -5.68
#